data_AF-A0A6B8W6A0-F1
#
_entry.id   AF-A0A6B8W6A0-F1
#
_cell.length_a   1.000
_cell.length_b   1.000
_cell.length_c   1.000
_cell.angle_alpha   90.00
_cell.angle_beta   90.00
_cell.angle_gamma   90.00
#
_symmetry.space_group_name_H-M   'P 1'
#
loop_
_entity.id
_entity.type
_entity.pdbx_description
1 polymer ?
#
loop_
_entity_poly.entity_id
_entity_poly.type
_entity_poly.pdbx_seq_one_letter_code
_entity_poly.pdbx_strand_id
1 'polypeptide(L)'
;MSYTYISKTPVRHTYPYGRHDLEVPFAPVAELRESLAQAFREVEECRRVVVVIGEGDLDAIRTCEDAGMSYSLDVQLPDGREVSLMVQEPDWVTSQSTDITDLELT
;
A
#
# COMPACT_ATOMS: atom_id res chain seq x y z
N MET A 1 -6.18 -16.34 1.81
CA MET A 1 -4.90 -15.62 2.04
C MET A 1 -5.05 -14.71 3.26
N SER A 2 -3.96 -14.29 3.92
CA SER A 2 -4.01 -13.46 5.14
C SER A 2 -3.49 -12.03 4.91
N TYR A 3 -4.27 -11.01 5.30
CA TYR A 3 -3.78 -9.64 5.47
C TYR A 3 -3.50 -9.34 6.95
N THR A 4 -2.69 -8.33 7.20
CA THR A 4 -2.42 -7.80 8.55
C THR A 4 -2.67 -6.31 8.58
N TYR A 5 -3.36 -5.79 9.59
CA TYR A 5 -3.48 -4.34 9.76
C TYR A 5 -2.10 -3.71 9.94
N ILE A 6 -1.82 -2.60 9.24
CA ILE A 6 -0.53 -1.89 9.32
C ILE A 6 -0.19 -1.55 10.78
N SER A 7 -1.19 -1.22 11.61
CA SER A 7 -1.02 -0.98 13.05
C SER A 7 -0.30 -2.12 13.81
N LYS A 8 -0.30 -3.34 13.26
CA LYS A 8 0.33 -4.54 13.82
C LYS A 8 1.63 -4.94 13.10
N THR A 9 2.08 -4.18 12.10
CA THR A 9 3.31 -4.48 11.36
C THR A 9 4.41 -3.45 11.65
N PRO A 10 5.69 -3.77 11.37
CA PRO A 10 6.78 -2.81 11.57
C PRO A 10 6.65 -1.54 10.71
N VAL A 11 5.93 -1.61 9.60
CA VAL A 11 5.72 -0.51 8.64
C VAL A 11 4.97 0.67 9.27
N ARG A 12 4.21 0.46 10.36
CA ARG A 12 3.53 1.54 11.10
C ARG A 12 4.46 2.65 11.60
N HIS A 13 5.76 2.39 11.66
CA HIS A 13 6.78 3.33 12.13
C HIS A 13 7.42 4.14 11.00
N THR A 14 7.09 3.86 9.73
CA THR A 14 7.79 4.45 8.59
C THR A 14 6.99 5.49 7.84
N TYR A 15 5.66 5.51 7.98
CA TYR A 15 4.81 6.50 7.33
C TYR A 15 3.47 6.72 8.07
N PRO A 16 2.76 7.84 7.83
CA PRO A 16 1.40 8.04 8.34
C PRO A 16 0.41 7.05 7.69
N TYR A 17 -0.18 6.17 8.49
CA TYR A 17 -1.10 5.14 8.03
C TYR A 17 -2.52 5.33 8.59
N GLY A 18 -3.52 4.86 7.86
CA GLY A 18 -4.93 4.84 8.26
C GLY A 18 -5.26 3.65 9.19
N ARG A 19 -6.33 3.80 9.98
CA ARG A 19 -6.83 2.75 10.90
C ARG A 19 -7.03 1.39 10.23
N HIS A 20 -7.43 1.42 8.96
CA HIS A 20 -7.83 0.26 8.16
C HIS A 20 -6.89 0.00 6.99
N ASP A 21 -5.67 0.54 7.06
CA ASP A 21 -4.63 0.21 6.09
C ASP A 21 -4.12 -1.21 6.39
N LEU A 22 -3.95 -1.99 5.33
CA LEU A 22 -3.62 -3.41 5.40
C LEU A 22 -2.28 -3.68 4.72
N GLU A 23 -1.56 -4.66 5.22
CA GLU A 23 -0.40 -5.27 4.58
C GLU A 23 -0.80 -6.65 4.06
N VAL A 24 -0.45 -6.94 2.81
CA VAL A 24 -0.54 -8.29 2.23
C VAL A 24 0.85 -8.79 1.82
N PRO A 25 1.13 -10.10 1.90
CA PRO A 25 2.40 -10.65 1.46
C PRO A 25 2.62 -10.44 -0.03
N PHE A 26 3.88 -10.26 -0.43
CA PHE A 26 4.28 -10.32 -1.83
C PHE A 26 3.99 -11.71 -2.42
N ALA A 27 3.47 -11.73 -3.64
CA ALA A 27 3.09 -12.94 -4.36
C ALA A 27 3.14 -12.70 -5.88
N PRO A 28 3.10 -13.76 -6.72
CA PRO A 28 2.94 -13.60 -8.16
C PRO A 28 1.66 -12.84 -8.52
N VAL A 29 1.67 -12.17 -9.69
CA VAL A 29 0.61 -11.23 -10.13
C VAL A 29 -0.83 -11.73 -9.91
N ALA A 30 -1.12 -12.99 -10.27
CA ALA A 30 -2.47 -13.54 -10.17
C ALA A 30 -2.94 -13.67 -8.70
N GLU A 31 -2.09 -14.20 -7.82
CA GLU A 31 -2.38 -14.32 -6.38
C GLU A 31 -2.42 -12.96 -5.70
N LEU A 32 -1.56 -12.03 -6.13
CA LEU A 32 -1.53 -10.69 -5.57
C LEU A 32 -2.83 -9.94 -5.90
N ARG A 33 -3.31 -10.01 -7.15
CA ARG A 33 -4.62 -9.45 -7.55
C ARG A 33 -5.77 -10.06 -6.74
N GLU A 34 -5.77 -11.37 -6.52
CA GLU A 34 -6.79 -12.02 -5.69
C GLU A 34 -6.75 -11.53 -4.25
N SER A 35 -5.55 -11.42 -3.67
CA SER A 35 -5.34 -10.93 -2.30
C SER A 35 -5.80 -9.48 -2.12
N LEU A 36 -5.48 -8.62 -3.07
CA LEU A 36 -5.91 -7.22 -3.10
C LEU A 36 -7.43 -7.11 -3.18
N ALA A 37 -8.06 -7.82 -4.13
CA ALA A 37 -9.51 -7.84 -4.28
C ALA A 37 -10.23 -8.40 -3.04
N GLN A 38 -9.65 -9.41 -2.40
CA GLN A 38 -10.18 -9.97 -1.15
C GLN A 38 -10.07 -8.96 0.00
N ALA A 39 -8.93 -8.30 0.17
CA ALA A 39 -8.71 -7.32 1.23
C ALA A 39 -9.74 -6.17 1.17
N PHE A 40 -9.95 -5.58 -0.01
CA PHE A 40 -10.95 -4.52 -0.19
C PHE A 40 -12.39 -5.01 -0.03
N ARG A 41 -12.68 -6.29 -0.32
CA ARG A 41 -14.02 -6.87 -0.14
C ARG A 41 -14.33 -7.15 1.33
N GLU A 42 -13.35 -7.62 2.10
CA GLU A 42 -13.54 -8.02 3.50
C GLU A 42 -13.48 -6.84 4.47
N VAL A 43 -12.73 -5.80 4.13
CA VAL A 43 -12.58 -4.59 4.95
C VAL A 43 -13.13 -3.40 4.17
N GLU A 44 -14.43 -3.13 4.33
CA GLU A 44 -15.17 -2.09 3.59
C GLU A 44 -14.53 -0.69 3.71
N GLU A 45 -13.95 -0.37 4.87
CA GLU A 45 -13.27 0.90 5.12
C GLU A 45 -11.78 0.91 4.72
N CYS A 46 -11.28 -0.15 4.08
CA CYS A 46 -9.88 -0.25 3.66
C CYS A 46 -9.58 0.82 2.62
N ARG A 47 -8.66 1.73 2.97
CA ARG A 47 -8.25 2.85 2.12
C ARG A 47 -7.00 2.55 1.32
N ARG A 48 -6.18 1.63 1.83
CA ARG A 48 -4.87 1.32 1.30
C ARG A 48 -4.46 -0.09 1.65
N VAL A 49 -3.98 -0.82 0.65
CA VAL A 49 -3.26 -2.09 0.83
C VAL A 49 -1.80 -1.87 0.45
N VAL A 50 -0.89 -2.35 1.29
CA VAL A 50 0.56 -2.21 1.15
C VAL A 50 1.18 -3.59 0.94
N VAL A 51 2.17 -3.66 0.05
CA VAL A 51 3.09 -4.78 -0.08
C VAL A 51 4.50 -4.26 0.16
N VAL A 52 5.24 -4.96 1.01
CA VAL A 52 6.63 -4.62 1.34
C VAL A 52 7.54 -5.52 0.51
N ILE A 53 8.44 -4.91 -0.26
CA ILE A 53 9.45 -5.61 -1.08
C ILE A 53 10.85 -5.07 -0.77
N GLY A 54 11.90 -5.77 -1.21
CA GLY A 54 13.27 -5.28 -1.03
C GLY A 54 13.49 -3.95 -1.78
N GLU A 55 14.26 -3.03 -1.18
CA GLU A 55 14.61 -1.78 -1.87
C GLU A 55 15.32 -2.08 -3.20
N GLY A 56 14.87 -1.42 -4.27
CA GLY A 56 15.46 -1.54 -5.59
C GLY A 56 15.22 -2.89 -6.30
N ASP A 57 14.35 -3.75 -5.76
CA ASP A 57 13.95 -4.99 -6.43
C ASP A 57 13.00 -4.69 -7.60
N LEU A 58 13.59 -4.40 -8.77
CA LEU A 58 12.86 -4.01 -9.98
C LEU A 58 11.89 -5.08 -10.48
N ASP A 59 12.18 -6.37 -10.27
CA ASP A 59 11.32 -7.47 -10.68
C ASP A 59 10.09 -7.56 -9.75
N ALA A 60 10.28 -7.35 -8.45
CA ALA A 60 9.18 -7.29 -7.49
C ALA A 60 8.32 -6.03 -7.67
N ILE A 61 8.94 -4.88 -7.96
CA ILE A 61 8.22 -3.63 -8.32
C ILE A 61 7.33 -3.88 -9.52
N ARG A 62 7.90 -4.39 -10.62
CA ARG A 62 7.16 -4.69 -11.84
C ARG A 62 6.01 -5.68 -11.60
N THR A 63 6.25 -6.71 -10.78
CA THR A 63 5.20 -7.67 -10.39
C THR A 63 4.04 -6.99 -9.67
N CYS A 64 4.33 -6.04 -8.77
CA CYS A 64 3.30 -5.28 -8.06
C CYS A 64 2.57 -4.30 -8.99
N GLU A 65 3.28 -3.62 -9.90
CA GLU A 65 2.69 -2.75 -10.92
C GLU A 65 1.76 -3.52 -11.86
N ASP A 66 2.18 -4.71 -12.32
CA ASP A 66 1.34 -5.60 -13.12
C ASP A 66 0.10 -6.08 -12.34
N ALA A 67 0.16 -6.11 -11.00
CA ALA A 67 -0.99 -6.39 -10.13
C ALA A 67 -1.91 -5.16 -9.90
N GLY A 68 -1.55 -3.99 -10.43
CA GLY A 68 -2.31 -2.74 -10.30
C GLY A 68 -1.92 -1.92 -9.08
N MET A 69 -0.76 -2.16 -8.50
CA MET A 69 -0.20 -1.35 -7.42
C MET A 69 0.67 -0.22 -8.00
N SER A 70 0.95 0.79 -7.20
CA SER A 70 1.90 1.86 -7.52
C SER A 70 3.02 1.89 -6.48
N TYR A 71 4.23 2.21 -6.91
CA TYR A 71 5.33 2.49 -5.99
C TYR A 71 5.02 3.74 -5.16
N SER A 72 5.27 3.70 -3.85
CA SER A 72 5.01 4.81 -2.93
C SER A 72 6.30 5.48 -2.46
N LEU A 73 7.14 4.75 -1.71
CA LEU A 73 8.44 5.23 -1.24
C LEU A 73 9.32 4.07 -0.72
N ASP A 74 10.62 4.35 -0.58
CA ASP A 74 11.57 3.53 0.15
C ASP A 74 11.63 3.94 1.62
N VAL A 75 11.69 2.96 2.51
CA VAL A 75 11.74 3.17 3.96
C VAL A 75 12.75 2.23 4.60
N GLN A 76 13.29 2.66 5.73
CA GLN A 76 14.03 1.79 6.63
C GLN A 76 13.10 1.32 7.76
N LEU A 77 12.97 0.01 7.93
CA LEU A 77 12.22 -0.60 9.02
C LEU A 77 13.01 -0.54 10.34
N PRO A 78 12.35 -0.71 11.52
CA PRO A 78 13.02 -0.69 12.81
C PRO A 78 14.14 -1.74 13.00
N ASP A 79 14.12 -2.82 12.20
CA ASP A 79 15.15 -3.86 12.19
C ASP A 79 16.35 -3.52 11.28
N GLY A 80 16.36 -2.34 10.67
CA GLY A 80 17.42 -1.84 9.79
C GLY A 80 17.28 -2.27 8.34
N ARG A 81 16.27 -3.07 7.97
CA ARG A 81 16.03 -3.42 6.56
C ARG A 81 15.52 -2.24 5.77
N GLU A 82 16.07 -2.04 4.59
CA GLU A 82 15.58 -1.07 3.61
C GLU A 82 14.62 -1.78 2.64
N VAL A 83 13.43 -1.21 2.48
CA VAL A 83 12.32 -1.82 1.74
C VAL A 83 11.58 -0.76 0.93
N SER A 84 11.04 -1.17 -0.22
CA SER A 84 10.10 -0.35 -0.98
C SER A 84 8.67 -0.70 -0.60
N LEU A 85 7.82 0.32 -0.50
CA LEU A 85 6.38 0.16 -0.24
C LEU A 85 5.62 0.30 -1.56
N MET A 86 4.95 -0.78 -1.96
CA MET A 86 3.99 -0.78 -3.05
C MET A 86 2.59 -0.62 -2.47
N VAL A 87 1.77 0.24 -3.06
CA VAL A 87 0.44 0.56 -2.54
C VAL A 87 -0.64 0.39 -3.59
N GLN A 88 -1.82 -0.04 -3.17
CA GLN A 88 -3.05 0.11 -3.94
C GLN A 88 -4.10 0.79 -3.07
N GLU A 89 -4.81 1.74 -3.65
CA GLU A 89 -5.92 2.45 -3.04
C GLU A 89 -7.16 2.23 -3.90
N PRO A 90 -8.36 2.15 -3.31
CA PRO A 90 -9.59 1.97 -4.08
C PRO A 90 -9.96 3.29 -4.78
N ASP A 91 -10.69 3.20 -5.89
CA ASP A 91 -11.01 4.35 -6.76
C ASP A 91 -11.65 5.53 -6.01
N TRP A 92 -12.40 5.30 -4.94
CA TRP A 92 -13.04 6.36 -4.15
C TRP A 92 -12.06 7.16 -3.29
N VAL A 93 -10.87 6.63 -3.01
CA VAL A 93 -9.77 7.38 -2.37
C VAL A 93 -9.07 8.26 -3.40
N THR A 94 -8.78 7.72 -4.59
CA THR A 94 -8.05 8.42 -5.64
C THR A 94 -8.91 9.42 -6.42
N SER A 95 -10.24 9.26 -6.43
CA SER A 95 -11.19 10.17 -7.10
C SER A 95 -11.63 11.37 -6.26
N GLN A 96 -11.19 11.48 -5.00
CA GLN A 96 -11.40 12.70 -4.23
C GLN A 96 -10.54 13.81 -4.83
N SER A 97 -11.20 14.82 -5.40
CA SER A 97 -10.56 15.95 -6.07
C SER A 97 -9.51 16.58 -5.16
N THR A 98 -8.29 16.73 -5.69
CA THR A 98 -7.20 17.53 -5.12
C THR A 98 -7.35 19.02 -5.47
N ASP A 99 -8.54 19.48 -5.86
CA ASP A 99 -8.81 20.89 -6.14
C ASP A 99 -8.53 21.75 -4.90
N ILE A 100 -7.33 22.32 -4.89
CA ILE A 100 -6.84 23.37 -3.99
C ILE A 100 -7.47 24.73 -4.40
N THR A 101 -8.69 24.73 -4.90
CA THR A 101 -9.32 25.96 -5.42
C THR A 101 -9.75 26.92 -4.30
N ASP A 102 -9.73 26.47 -3.04
CA ASP A 102 -10.16 27.23 -1.84
C ASP A 102 -9.04 27.54 -0.82
N LEU A 103 -7.75 27.33 -1.16
CA LEU A 103 -6.66 27.85 -0.31
C LEU A 103 -6.42 29.33 -0.64
N GLU A 104 -7.15 30.21 0.04
CA GLU A 104 -6.75 31.61 0.15
C GLU A 104 -5.45 31.69 0.95
N LEU A 105 -4.32 31.76 0.24
CA LEU A 105 -3.04 32.16 0.81
C LEU A 105 -3.13 33.67 1.12
N THR A 106 -3.61 34.02 2.31
CA THR A 106 -3.59 35.39 2.85
C THR A 106 -2.51 35.56 3.91
#